data_AF-A0A438FMB2-F1
#
_entry.id   AF-A0A438FMB2-F1
#
_cell.length_a   1.000
_cell.length_b   1.000
_cell.length_c   1.000
_cell.angle_alpha   90.00
_cell.angle_beta   90.00
_cell.angle_gamma   90.00
#
_symmetry.space_group_name_H-M   'P 1'
#
loop_
_entity.id
_entity.type
_entity.pdbx_description
1 polymer ?
#
loop_
_entity_poly.entity_id
_entity_poly.type
_entity_poly.pdbx_seq_one_letter_code
_entity_poly.pdbx_strand_id
1 'polypeptide(L)'
;MSLSIFLLSLVTIPLSLHAIPAPRGVLLNCGSTKDIVTTNLKFITDEGFISVGNSSTLKTPDLFPILSTLRYFPDKSAKKYCYVIPVIKGGKYLIRTTYYYGGFDGGNEPPVFEQIIDGTKWGIVNTTEDYAKGLTSYYEIVVAAMGKTLSVCLARNGKTVSSPFITALELENMEASVYNSTDFTKYALNVVARHSFGSNDDIVW
;
A
#
# COMPACT_ATOMS: atom_id res chain seq x y z
N MET A 1 44.19 -60.81 15.18
CA MET A 1 43.56 -60.19 13.98
C MET A 1 42.60 -59.13 14.47
N SER A 2 42.65 -57.95 13.85
CA SER A 2 42.29 -56.63 14.38
C SER A 2 40.80 -56.43 14.71
N LEU A 3 40.51 -55.72 15.81
CA LEU A 3 39.17 -55.28 16.21
C LEU A 3 39.03 -53.79 15.85
N SER A 4 38.23 -53.47 14.82
CA SER A 4 38.01 -52.08 14.37
C SER A 4 36.83 -51.44 15.11
N ILE A 5 37.10 -50.35 15.83
CA ILE A 5 36.11 -49.50 16.48
C ILE A 5 35.75 -48.36 15.51
N PHE A 6 34.49 -48.28 15.09
CA PHE A 6 33.97 -47.20 14.26
C PHE A 6 33.50 -46.05 15.17
N LEU A 7 34.24 -44.94 15.22
CA LEU A 7 33.76 -43.69 15.85
C LEU A 7 32.85 -42.95 14.86
N LEU A 8 31.55 -42.83 15.17
CA LEU A 8 30.67 -41.86 14.53
C LEU A 8 30.95 -40.46 15.09
N SER A 9 31.61 -39.60 14.33
CA SER A 9 31.73 -38.17 14.63
C SER A 9 30.39 -37.47 14.37
N LEU A 10 29.74 -36.98 15.42
CA LEU A 10 28.53 -36.15 15.31
C LEU A 10 28.94 -34.74 14.86
N VAL A 11 28.85 -34.45 13.56
CA VAL A 11 29.06 -33.10 13.02
C VAL A 11 27.81 -32.28 13.27
N THR A 12 27.79 -31.47 14.34
CA THR A 12 26.76 -30.46 14.57
C THR A 12 27.02 -29.27 13.65
N ILE A 13 26.31 -29.19 12.53
CA ILE A 13 26.30 -28.00 11.67
C ILE A 13 25.45 -26.94 12.39
N PRO A 14 25.99 -25.78 12.78
CA PRO A 14 25.17 -24.71 13.32
C PRO A 14 24.26 -24.21 12.20
N LEU A 15 22.95 -24.52 12.29
CA LEU A 15 21.96 -23.82 11.48
C LEU A 15 21.95 -22.37 11.95
N SER A 16 22.67 -21.49 11.24
CA SER A 16 22.43 -20.06 11.32
C SER A 16 21.04 -19.79 10.74
N LEU A 17 20.01 -19.86 11.59
CA LEU A 17 18.72 -19.26 11.29
C LEU A 17 18.93 -17.74 11.21
N HIS A 18 19.31 -17.25 10.03
CA HIS A 18 19.07 -15.86 9.70
C HIS A 18 17.55 -15.69 9.70
N ALA A 19 17.01 -15.11 10.78
CA ALA A 19 15.64 -14.66 10.78
C ALA A 19 15.50 -13.72 9.57
N ILE A 20 14.70 -14.15 8.59
CA ILE A 20 14.32 -13.29 7.47
C ILE A 20 13.74 -12.03 8.11
N PRO A 21 14.24 -10.82 7.81
CA PRO A 21 13.66 -9.60 8.34
C PRO A 21 12.15 -9.65 8.09
N ALA A 22 11.36 -9.41 9.14
CA ALA A 22 9.93 -9.20 9.01
C ALA A 22 9.68 -8.29 7.79
N PRO A 23 8.69 -8.57 6.93
CA PRO A 23 8.39 -7.69 5.81
C PRO A 23 8.25 -6.26 6.35
N ARG A 24 9.21 -5.39 5.98
CA ARG A 24 9.21 -3.99 6.40
C ARG A 24 8.01 -3.24 5.84
N GLY A 25 7.38 -3.80 4.82
CA GLY A 25 6.29 -3.19 4.10
C GLY A 25 6.21 -3.72 2.68
N VAL A 26 5.26 -3.20 1.92
CA VAL A 26 5.20 -3.36 0.46
C VAL A 26 4.83 -2.02 -0.16
N LEU A 27 5.54 -1.65 -1.22
CA LEU A 27 5.27 -0.44 -1.99
C LEU A 27 4.81 -0.87 -3.38
N LEU A 28 3.55 -0.61 -3.71
CA LEU A 28 2.94 -1.02 -4.97
C LEU A 28 2.79 0.17 -5.90
N ASN A 29 3.31 0.05 -7.12
CA ASN A 29 3.00 0.95 -8.22
C ASN A 29 1.83 0.36 -9.02
N CYS A 30 0.65 0.93 -8.84
CA CYS A 30 -0.59 0.35 -9.32
C CYS A 30 -0.72 0.47 -10.84
N GLY A 31 -1.01 -0.65 -11.49
CA GLY A 31 -1.13 -0.72 -12.94
C GLY A 31 0.18 -0.60 -13.73
N SER A 32 1.33 -0.60 -13.07
CA SER A 32 2.62 -0.76 -13.74
C SER A 32 2.88 -2.22 -14.10
N THR A 33 3.52 -2.45 -15.24
CA THR A 33 4.00 -3.77 -15.68
C THR A 33 5.45 -4.05 -15.27
N LYS A 34 6.10 -3.09 -14.61
CA LYS A 34 7.49 -3.20 -14.15
C LYS A 34 7.71 -2.53 -12.80
N ASP A 35 8.68 -3.06 -12.07
CA ASP A 35 9.18 -2.41 -10.86
C ASP A 35 9.80 -1.04 -11.21
N ILE A 36 9.62 -0.09 -10.29
CA ILE A 36 10.23 1.23 -10.35
C ILE A 36 11.13 1.40 -9.13
N VAL A 37 12.37 1.82 -9.38
CA VAL A 37 13.32 2.19 -8.32
C VAL A 37 13.47 3.70 -8.36
N THR A 38 13.13 4.36 -7.27
CA THR A 38 13.47 5.77 -7.00
C THR A 38 14.74 5.82 -6.15
N THR A 39 15.19 7.01 -5.75
CA THR A 39 16.48 7.20 -5.08
C THR A 39 16.70 6.26 -3.88
N ASN A 40 15.65 6.01 -3.07
CA ASN A 40 15.74 5.18 -1.87
C ASN A 40 14.67 4.08 -1.78
N LEU A 41 13.67 4.06 -2.67
CA LEU A 41 12.51 3.19 -2.56
C LEU A 41 12.33 2.35 -3.81
N LYS A 42 11.96 1.08 -3.62
CA LYS A 42 11.57 0.17 -4.70
C LYS A 42 10.06 -0.06 -4.63
N PHE A 43 9.35 0.42 -5.65
CA PHE A 43 7.95 0.12 -5.88
C PHE A 43 7.86 -1.08 -6.83
N ILE A 44 7.17 -2.13 -6.41
CA ILE A 44 6.92 -3.31 -7.25
C ILE A 44 5.58 -3.17 -7.97
N THR A 45 5.34 -4.01 -8.97
CA THR A 45 4.02 -4.10 -9.61
C THR A 45 2.95 -4.53 -8.61
N ASP A 46 1.71 -4.13 -8.85
CA ASP A 46 0.57 -4.55 -8.03
C ASP A 46 -0.02 -5.94 -8.40
N GLU A 47 0.62 -6.63 -9.35
CA GLU A 47 0.30 -8.01 -9.72
C GLU A 47 0.44 -8.96 -8.52
N GLY A 48 -0.52 -9.88 -8.40
CA GLY A 48 -0.58 -10.82 -7.28
C GLY A 48 -1.23 -10.27 -6.00
N PHE A 49 -1.37 -8.94 -5.87
CA PHE A 49 -2.09 -8.31 -4.75
C PHE A 49 -3.55 -8.00 -5.10
N ILE A 50 -3.87 -7.89 -6.39
CA ILE A 50 -5.23 -7.73 -6.91
C ILE A 50 -5.39 -8.48 -8.24
N SER A 51 -6.59 -9.00 -8.51
CA SER A 51 -6.88 -9.83 -9.70
C SER A 51 -7.86 -9.19 -10.68
N VAL A 52 -8.32 -7.97 -10.41
CA VAL A 52 -9.35 -7.26 -11.20
C VAL A 52 -8.91 -5.83 -11.48
N GLY A 53 -9.64 -5.16 -12.36
CA GLY A 53 -9.35 -3.80 -12.77
C GLY A 53 -8.39 -3.73 -13.96
N ASN A 54 -8.39 -2.57 -14.60
CA ASN A 54 -7.63 -2.27 -15.79
C ASN A 54 -6.51 -1.30 -15.45
N SER A 55 -5.45 -1.27 -16.25
CA SER A 55 -4.31 -0.38 -16.05
C SER A 55 -4.31 0.73 -17.11
N SER A 56 -3.85 1.92 -16.74
CA SER A 56 -3.66 3.04 -17.67
C SER A 56 -2.32 3.71 -17.43
N THR A 57 -1.69 4.18 -18.51
CA THR A 57 -0.48 5.01 -18.47
C THR A 57 -0.86 6.45 -18.76
N LEU A 58 -0.45 7.34 -17.87
CA LEU A 58 -0.68 8.77 -17.98
C LEU A 58 0.37 9.41 -18.90
N LYS A 59 -0.07 10.38 -19.69
CA LYS A 59 0.76 11.10 -20.66
C LYS A 59 1.19 12.48 -20.18
N THR A 60 0.94 12.82 -18.92
CA THR A 60 1.36 14.09 -18.35
C THR A 60 2.90 14.15 -18.32
N PRO A 61 3.52 15.19 -18.90
CA PRO A 61 4.97 15.33 -18.89
C PRO A 61 5.50 15.54 -17.47
N ASP A 62 6.75 15.14 -17.24
CA ASP A 62 7.51 15.37 -16.00
C ASP A 62 6.87 14.84 -14.71
N LEU A 63 5.96 13.86 -14.81
CA LEU A 63 5.44 13.16 -13.64
C LEU A 63 6.54 12.36 -12.94
N PHE A 64 6.48 12.38 -11.61
CA PHE A 64 7.27 11.46 -10.82
C PHE A 64 6.93 10.02 -11.21
N PRO A 65 7.91 9.10 -11.39
CA PRO A 65 7.68 7.81 -12.05
C PRO A 65 6.54 6.96 -11.45
N ILE A 66 6.35 7.00 -10.13
CA ILE A 66 5.27 6.26 -9.44
C ILE A 66 3.86 6.79 -9.78
N LEU A 67 3.76 8.00 -10.35
CA LEU A 67 2.50 8.62 -10.75
C LEU A 67 2.17 8.37 -12.22
N SER A 68 3.05 7.72 -12.97
CA SER A 68 2.90 7.54 -14.43
C SER A 68 1.87 6.47 -14.82
N THR A 69 1.49 5.61 -13.87
CA THR A 69 0.53 4.53 -14.09
C THR A 69 -0.52 4.51 -12.99
N LEU A 70 -1.70 3.99 -13.31
CA LEU A 70 -2.73 3.70 -12.32
C LEU A 70 -3.50 2.43 -12.68
N ARG A 71 -4.16 1.86 -11.67
CA ARG A 71 -5.20 0.83 -11.84
C ARG A 71 -6.57 1.43 -11.59
N TYR A 72 -7.53 1.14 -12.45
CA TYR A 72 -8.91 1.60 -12.34
C TYR A 72 -9.91 0.45 -12.45
N PHE A 73 -11.10 0.65 -11.88
CA PHE A 73 -12.10 -0.40 -11.70
C PHE A 73 -13.43 -0.03 -12.38
N PRO A 74 -13.60 -0.38 -13.68
CA PRO A 74 -14.78 0.00 -14.45
C PRO A 74 -16.00 -0.89 -14.21
N ASP A 75 -15.82 -2.12 -13.72
CA ASP A 75 -16.89 -3.12 -13.56
C ASP A 75 -17.90 -2.71 -12.46
N LYS A 76 -19.06 -2.20 -12.86
CA LYS A 76 -20.09 -1.73 -11.93
C LYS A 76 -20.85 -2.85 -11.19
N SER A 77 -20.63 -4.13 -11.52
CA SER A 77 -21.32 -5.25 -10.86
C SER A 77 -20.79 -5.51 -9.44
N ALA A 78 -19.50 -5.25 -9.20
CA ALA A 78 -18.89 -5.36 -7.89
C ALA A 78 -19.09 -4.07 -7.06
N LYS A 79 -19.34 -4.24 -5.75
CA LYS A 79 -19.47 -3.11 -4.81
C LYS A 79 -18.12 -2.55 -4.37
N LYS A 80 -17.07 -3.39 -4.34
CA LYS A 80 -15.71 -3.04 -3.93
C LYS A 80 -14.68 -3.92 -4.63
N TYR A 81 -13.45 -3.40 -4.76
CA TYR A 81 -12.29 -4.09 -5.33
C TYR A 81 -11.17 -3.99 -4.32
N CYS A 82 -10.60 -5.12 -3.92
CA CYS A 82 -9.72 -5.21 -2.76
C CYS A 82 -8.33 -5.71 -3.14
N TYR A 83 -7.31 -4.97 -2.72
CA TYR A 83 -5.96 -5.48 -2.59
C TYR A 83 -5.90 -6.39 -1.37
N VAL A 84 -5.19 -7.50 -1.46
CA VAL A 84 -4.93 -8.41 -0.34
C VAL A 84 -3.41 -8.48 -0.14
N ILE A 85 -2.96 -7.94 0.99
CA ILE A 85 -1.53 -7.79 1.28
C ILE A 85 -1.13 -8.72 2.42
N PRO A 86 -0.11 -9.59 2.25
CA PRO A 86 0.44 -10.38 3.34
C PRO A 86 1.05 -9.48 4.44
N VAL A 87 0.71 -9.76 5.69
CA VAL A 87 1.17 -9.01 6.87
C VAL A 87 1.44 -9.95 8.04
N ILE A 88 2.15 -9.44 9.05
CA ILE A 88 2.35 -10.13 10.31
C ILE A 88 1.16 -9.83 11.22
N LYS A 89 0.47 -10.87 11.69
CA LYS A 89 -0.60 -10.73 12.68
C LYS A 89 -0.08 -10.01 13.92
N GLY A 90 -0.80 -8.97 14.35
CA GLY A 90 -0.41 -8.10 15.46
C GLY A 90 0.58 -7.00 15.08
N GLY A 91 1.14 -7.03 13.86
CA GLY A 91 1.96 -5.95 13.32
C GLY A 91 1.16 -4.66 13.16
N LYS A 92 1.82 -3.53 13.33
CA LYS A 92 1.23 -2.20 13.17
C LYS A 92 1.69 -1.63 11.85
N TYR A 93 0.76 -1.15 11.05
CA TYR A 93 1.04 -0.74 9.68
C TYR A 93 0.53 0.67 9.45
N LEU A 94 1.39 1.52 8.91
CA LEU A 94 0.98 2.69 8.14
C LEU A 94 0.57 2.21 6.76
N ILE A 95 -0.60 2.65 6.32
CA ILE A 95 -1.09 2.44 4.97
C ILE A 95 -1.28 3.81 4.34
N ARG A 96 -0.72 4.00 3.16
CA ARG A 96 -0.93 5.18 2.33
C ARG A 96 -1.47 4.77 0.97
N THR A 97 -2.55 5.41 0.57
CA THR A 97 -3.10 5.32 -0.78
C THR A 97 -2.89 6.63 -1.51
N THR A 98 -2.31 6.56 -2.71
CA THR A 98 -1.95 7.72 -3.53
C THR A 98 -2.79 7.72 -4.80
N TYR A 99 -3.29 8.90 -5.17
CA TYR A 99 -4.23 9.12 -6.25
C TYR A 99 -3.80 10.32 -7.10
N TYR A 100 -3.38 10.03 -8.33
CA TYR A 100 -3.19 11.03 -9.36
C TYR A 100 -4.09 10.69 -10.56
N TYR A 101 -5.13 11.49 -10.78
CA TYR A 101 -6.17 11.19 -11.76
C TYR A 101 -5.69 11.36 -13.20
N GLY A 102 -4.99 12.45 -13.50
CA GLY A 102 -4.38 12.72 -14.82
C GLY A 102 -5.33 12.66 -16.03
N GLY A 103 -6.66 12.66 -15.81
CA GLY A 103 -7.65 12.51 -16.88
C GLY A 103 -7.61 11.16 -17.60
N PHE A 104 -7.23 10.07 -16.91
CA PHE A 104 -6.93 8.77 -17.55
C PHE A 104 -8.07 8.17 -18.37
N ASP A 105 -9.32 8.49 -18.06
CA ASP A 105 -10.53 8.00 -18.74
C ASP A 105 -11.11 9.02 -19.73
N GLY A 106 -10.43 10.17 -19.93
CA GLY A 106 -10.89 11.27 -20.78
C GLY A 106 -12.05 12.09 -20.18
N GLY A 107 -12.44 11.84 -18.92
CA GLY A 107 -13.48 12.57 -18.23
C GLY A 107 -13.03 13.92 -17.67
N ASN A 108 -13.98 14.86 -17.56
CA ASN A 108 -13.71 16.20 -17.02
C ASN A 108 -13.57 16.23 -15.50
N GLU A 109 -14.13 15.25 -14.78
CA GLU A 109 -14.14 15.21 -13.32
C GLU A 109 -13.72 13.82 -12.81
N PRO A 110 -12.85 13.75 -11.78
CA PRO A 110 -12.50 12.48 -11.16
C PRO A 110 -13.68 11.87 -10.39
N PRO A 111 -13.72 10.54 -10.23
CA PRO A 111 -14.74 9.89 -9.43
C PRO A 111 -14.54 10.12 -7.94
N VAL A 112 -15.66 10.28 -7.23
CA VAL A 112 -15.69 10.23 -5.76
C VAL A 112 -16.09 8.82 -5.31
N PHE A 113 -15.29 8.19 -4.46
CA PHE A 113 -15.50 6.81 -4.01
C PHE A 113 -15.03 6.60 -2.57
N GLU A 114 -15.19 5.41 -2.01
CA GLU A 114 -14.79 5.09 -0.64
C GLU A 114 -13.56 4.20 -0.59
N GLN A 115 -12.79 4.33 0.50
CA GLN A 115 -11.75 3.37 0.88
C GLN A 115 -12.21 2.59 2.10
N ILE A 116 -11.83 1.31 2.14
CA ILE A 116 -12.18 0.38 3.21
C ILE A 116 -10.91 -0.38 3.61
N ILE A 117 -10.66 -0.49 4.90
CA ILE A 117 -9.57 -1.26 5.49
C ILE A 117 -10.18 -2.43 6.27
N ASP A 118 -9.86 -3.68 5.91
CA ASP A 118 -10.38 -4.89 6.59
C ASP A 118 -11.90 -4.90 6.85
N GLY A 119 -12.66 -4.41 5.86
CA GLY A 119 -14.12 -4.32 5.95
C GLY A 119 -14.66 -3.10 6.69
N THR A 120 -13.80 -2.33 7.34
CA THR A 120 -14.14 -1.07 8.02
C THR A 120 -13.98 0.11 7.07
N LYS A 121 -14.99 0.97 6.98
CA LYS A 121 -14.89 2.20 6.17
C LYS A 121 -13.76 3.08 6.71
N TRP A 122 -12.80 3.38 5.86
CA TRP A 122 -11.69 4.28 6.17
C TRP A 122 -12.07 5.72 5.85
N GLY A 123 -12.50 6.01 4.61
CA GLY A 123 -12.77 7.39 4.21
C GLY A 123 -13.32 7.53 2.80
N ILE A 124 -13.57 8.76 2.39
CA ILE A 124 -13.97 9.11 1.01
C ILE A 124 -12.73 9.61 0.28
N VAL A 125 -12.48 9.08 -0.91
CA VAL A 125 -11.55 9.65 -1.88
C VAL A 125 -12.28 10.68 -2.70
N ASN A 126 -11.76 11.90 -2.67
CA ASN A 126 -12.22 12.98 -3.51
C ASN A 126 -11.00 13.79 -3.95
N THR A 127 -10.59 13.61 -5.20
CA THR A 127 -9.42 14.26 -5.79
C THR A 127 -9.80 15.46 -6.66
N THR A 128 -11.06 15.95 -6.61
CA THR A 128 -11.55 17.01 -7.50
C THR A 128 -10.73 18.29 -7.37
N GLU A 129 -10.45 18.72 -6.14
CA GLU A 129 -9.69 19.96 -5.90
C GLU A 129 -8.21 19.82 -6.32
N ASP A 130 -7.58 18.71 -5.95
CA ASP A 130 -6.18 18.44 -6.30
C ASP A 130 -6.03 18.31 -7.82
N TYR A 131 -6.94 17.60 -8.49
CA TYR A 131 -6.93 17.50 -9.95
C TYR A 131 -7.05 18.86 -10.63
N ALA A 132 -7.93 19.75 -10.15
CA ALA A 132 -8.08 21.11 -10.69
C ALA A 132 -6.78 21.93 -10.57
N LYS A 133 -5.90 21.58 -9.62
CA LYS A 133 -4.58 22.20 -9.41
C LYS A 133 -3.43 21.40 -10.04
N GLY A 134 -3.71 20.28 -10.71
CA GLY A 134 -2.69 19.37 -11.24
C GLY A 134 -1.91 18.61 -10.16
N LEU A 135 -2.45 18.49 -8.95
CA LEU A 135 -1.82 17.89 -7.78
C LEU A 135 -2.24 16.43 -7.57
N THR A 136 -1.48 15.76 -6.70
CA THR A 136 -1.74 14.38 -6.26
C THR A 136 -2.39 14.40 -4.88
N SER A 137 -3.39 13.55 -4.66
CA SER A 137 -3.99 13.32 -3.34
C SER A 137 -3.40 12.07 -2.70
N TYR A 138 -3.24 12.06 -1.38
CA TYR A 138 -2.92 10.86 -0.62
C TYR A 138 -3.71 10.80 0.68
N TYR A 139 -3.95 9.58 1.17
CA TYR A 139 -4.64 9.33 2.44
C TYR A 139 -3.82 8.35 3.25
N GLU A 140 -3.68 8.60 4.55
CA GLU A 140 -2.91 7.75 5.45
C GLU A 140 -3.74 7.24 6.63
N ILE A 141 -3.53 5.98 7.00
CA ILE A 141 -4.12 5.37 8.19
C ILE A 141 -3.13 4.45 8.86
N VAL A 142 -3.18 4.38 10.19
CA VAL A 142 -2.45 3.39 10.98
C VAL A 142 -3.43 2.40 11.57
N VAL A 143 -3.18 1.11 11.34
CA VAL A 143 -3.98 0.01 11.89
C VAL A 143 -3.07 -1.11 12.41
N ALA A 144 -3.60 -1.96 13.29
CA ALA A 144 -2.97 -3.24 13.58
C ALA A 144 -3.59 -4.34 12.70
N ALA A 145 -2.76 -5.23 12.17
CA ALA A 145 -3.21 -6.38 11.40
C ALA A 145 -3.83 -7.44 12.31
N MET A 146 -5.13 -7.71 12.15
CA MET A 146 -5.84 -8.73 12.95
C MET A 146 -5.59 -10.16 12.44
N GLY A 147 -5.15 -10.29 11.19
CA GLY A 147 -4.87 -11.56 10.52
C GLY A 147 -3.46 -11.60 9.90
N LYS A 148 -3.23 -12.60 9.04
CA LYS A 148 -2.00 -12.72 8.24
C LYS A 148 -2.06 -11.97 6.91
N THR A 149 -3.20 -11.33 6.66
CA THR A 149 -3.46 -10.51 5.49
C THR A 149 -4.20 -9.27 5.92
N LEU A 150 -4.00 -8.18 5.20
CA LEU A 150 -4.72 -6.92 5.34
C LEU A 150 -5.28 -6.54 3.98
N SER A 151 -6.54 -6.10 3.98
CA SER A 151 -7.29 -5.75 2.76
C SER A 151 -7.50 -4.25 2.66
N VAL A 152 -7.11 -3.67 1.52
CA VAL A 152 -7.38 -2.27 1.17
C VAL A 152 -8.31 -2.27 -0.03
N CYS A 153 -9.55 -1.82 0.16
CA CYS A 153 -10.55 -1.85 -0.90
C CYS A 153 -10.98 -0.46 -1.33
N LEU A 154 -11.24 -0.31 -2.62
CA LEU A 154 -11.92 0.83 -3.21
C LEU A 154 -13.38 0.42 -3.48
N ALA A 155 -14.34 1.22 -3.02
CA ALA A 155 -15.75 0.90 -3.11
C ALA A 155 -16.55 2.03 -3.77
N ARG A 156 -17.48 1.65 -4.66
CA ARG A 156 -18.40 2.60 -5.27
C ARG A 156 -19.46 3.01 -4.23
N ASN A 157 -19.85 4.27 -4.24
CA ASN A 157 -20.96 4.81 -3.46
C ASN A 157 -21.97 5.51 -4.38
N GLY A 158 -23.05 6.06 -3.82
CA GLY A 158 -24.10 6.73 -4.59
C GLY A 158 -23.65 7.97 -5.38
N LYS A 159 -22.45 8.49 -5.13
CA LYS A 159 -21.84 9.64 -5.83
C LYS A 159 -20.78 9.23 -6.86
N THR A 160 -20.48 7.93 -6.99
CA THR A 160 -19.41 7.45 -7.87
C THR A 160 -19.84 7.45 -9.35
N VAL A 161 -19.48 8.53 -10.07
CA VAL A 161 -19.86 8.75 -11.47
C VAL A 161 -19.01 7.97 -12.49
N SER A 162 -17.71 7.81 -12.25
CA SER A 162 -16.76 7.09 -13.12
C SER A 162 -15.97 6.02 -12.33
N SER A 163 -14.84 5.52 -12.83
CA SER A 163 -14.17 4.33 -12.27
C SER A 163 -13.28 4.68 -11.07
N PRO A 164 -13.50 4.12 -9.86
CA PRO A 164 -12.51 4.20 -8.79
C PRO A 164 -11.13 3.80 -9.32
N PHE A 165 -10.10 4.48 -8.85
CA PHE A 165 -8.74 4.28 -9.34
C PHE A 165 -7.74 4.43 -8.21
N ILE A 166 -6.53 3.90 -8.36
CA ILE A 166 -5.42 4.04 -7.42
C ILE A 166 -4.11 4.06 -8.18
N THR A 167 -3.19 4.93 -7.76
CA THR A 167 -1.89 5.16 -8.41
C THR A 167 -0.78 4.43 -7.67
N ALA A 168 -0.75 4.51 -6.34
CA ALA A 168 0.16 3.72 -5.53
C ALA A 168 -0.49 3.29 -4.21
N LEU A 169 -0.04 2.15 -3.68
CA LEU A 169 -0.42 1.63 -2.38
C LEU A 169 0.84 1.28 -1.60
N GLU A 170 1.07 1.99 -0.51
CA GLU A 170 2.23 1.83 0.35
C GLU A 170 1.76 1.26 1.69
N LEU A 171 2.41 0.19 2.13
CA LEU A 171 2.20 -0.42 3.43
C LEU A 171 3.55 -0.46 4.12
N GLU A 172 3.68 0.11 5.32
CA GLU A 172 4.93 0.14 6.07
C GLU A 172 4.70 -0.37 7.50
N ASN A 173 5.53 -1.30 7.93
CA ASN A 173 5.51 -1.85 9.28
C ASN A 173 6.15 -0.87 10.25
N MET A 174 5.38 -0.43 11.23
CA MET A 174 5.80 0.53 12.23
C MET A 174 6.35 -0.18 13.46
N GLU A 175 7.32 0.46 14.13
CA GLU A 175 7.78 -0.01 15.42
C GLU A 175 6.62 -0.07 16.44
N ALA A 176 6.62 -1.10 17.28
CA ALA A 176 5.56 -1.34 18.25
C ALA A 176 5.39 -0.17 19.24
N SER A 177 6.47 0.59 19.50
CA SER A 177 6.52 1.78 20.37
C SER A 177 5.70 2.95 19.83
N VAL A 178 5.60 3.12 18.51
CA VAL A 178 4.95 4.29 17.88
C VAL A 178 3.45 4.23 18.08
N TYR A 179 2.83 5.24 18.68
CA TYR A 179 1.41 5.24 19.06
C TYR A 179 1.01 4.11 20.06
N ASN A 180 1.90 3.73 20.98
CA ASN A 180 1.63 2.69 21.99
C ASN A 180 0.45 2.98 22.94
N SER A 181 -0.02 4.22 23.02
CA SER A 181 -1.18 4.63 23.83
C SER A 181 -2.53 4.29 23.19
N THR A 182 -2.55 3.81 21.94
CA THR A 182 -3.78 3.50 21.19
C THR A 182 -4.12 2.01 21.26
N ASP A 183 -5.36 1.68 21.63
CA ASP A 183 -5.91 0.32 21.54
C ASP A 183 -6.29 -0.01 20.09
N PHE A 184 -5.31 -0.49 19.31
CA PHE A 184 -5.51 -0.85 17.91
C PHE A 184 -6.39 -2.10 17.69
N THR A 185 -6.87 -2.75 18.75
CA THR A 185 -7.92 -3.78 18.62
C THR A 185 -9.31 -3.17 18.41
N LYS A 186 -9.47 -1.88 18.70
CA LYS A 186 -10.74 -1.14 18.59
C LYS A 186 -10.64 0.08 17.69
N TYR A 187 -9.46 0.69 17.60
CA TYR A 187 -9.26 1.97 16.94
C TYR A 187 -8.25 1.89 15.81
N ALA A 188 -8.40 2.80 14.86
CA ALA A 188 -7.42 3.11 13.83
C ALA A 188 -7.12 4.61 13.89
N LEU A 189 -5.93 5.02 13.46
CA LEU A 189 -5.55 6.43 13.43
C LEU A 189 -5.56 6.92 11.98
N ASN A 190 -6.51 7.79 11.65
CA ASN A 190 -6.52 8.50 10.38
C ASN A 190 -5.61 9.73 10.49
N VAL A 191 -4.67 9.90 9.57
CA VAL A 191 -3.75 11.05 9.61
C VAL A 191 -4.46 12.28 9.06
N VAL A 192 -4.55 13.32 9.89
CA VAL A 192 -5.11 14.62 9.50
C VAL A 192 -4.03 15.53 8.93
N ALA A 193 -2.88 15.60 9.61
CA ALA A 193 -1.77 16.42 9.19
C ALA A 193 -0.45 15.87 9.79
N ARG A 194 0.65 16.14 9.09
CA ARG A 194 2.01 15.95 9.58
C ARG A 194 2.77 17.25 9.34
N HIS A 195 3.42 17.75 10.38
CA HIS A 195 4.20 18.98 10.31
C HIS A 195 5.60 18.71 10.87
N SER A 196 6.62 19.24 10.19
CA SER A 196 7.97 19.36 10.71
C SER A 196 8.17 20.81 11.13
N PHE A 197 8.62 21.04 12.36
CA PHE A 197 8.91 22.37 12.86
C PHE A 197 10.42 22.56 12.90
N GLY A 198 10.92 23.66 12.34
CA GLY A 198 12.34 24.03 12.40
C GLY A 198 13.24 23.34 11.38
N SER A 199 12.70 22.56 10.45
CA SER A 199 13.41 22.10 9.24
C SER A 199 12.64 22.54 7.99
N ASN A 200 13.39 22.86 6.92
CA ASN A 200 12.86 23.13 5.58
C ASN A 200 12.86 21.87 4.69
N ASP A 201 13.27 20.72 5.23
CA ASP A 201 13.27 19.48 4.48
C ASP A 201 11.83 18.99 4.26
N ASP A 202 11.61 18.34 3.12
CA ASP A 202 10.37 17.61 2.89
C ASP A 202 10.19 16.58 4.00
N ILE A 203 8.95 16.38 4.44
CA ILE A 203 8.62 15.32 5.38
C ILE A 203 8.66 13.99 4.62
N VAL A 204 9.86 13.42 4.50
CA VAL A 204 10.10 12.13 3.86
C VAL A 204 9.91 11.01 4.88
N TRP A 205 9.30 9.90 4.44
CA TRP A 205 9.27 8.64 5.17
C TRP A 205 10.59 7.90 5.02
#